data_AF-A0A0K2UM87-F1
#
_entry.id   AF-A0A0K2UM87-F1
#
_cell.length_a   1.000
_cell.length_b   1.000
_cell.length_c   1.000
_cell.angle_alpha   90.00
_cell.angle_beta   90.00
_cell.angle_gamma   90.00
#
_symmetry.space_group_name_H-M   'P 1'
#
loop_
_entity.id
_entity.type
_entity.pdbx_description
1 polymer ?
#
loop_
_entity_poly.entity_id
_entity_poly.type
_entity_poly.pdbx_seq_one_letter_code
_entity_poly.pdbx_strand_id
1 'polypeptide(L)'
;MVLYEKHFNVLQYKESFCEENYESIDWLCDQIGGDSSLYSMFRKEADSIKCPFKGPYSFSYAKGGSYKTCSDPPSYMDSCVDSTRVKLRYQACTDVPGSEIANEEIECLAHWKQGSSRYLVAMLNHSHVYTDEARYRCFVYQRHRERDHVTYKMAQSYSASCLGLWIPTEGSKIYNMKKLDNDKNKNCVFPSWMSHHHEWFSINQEAGLHLNKKGHTLKLRNFTSGSSSVVTCHSMDPISGSNSVQIISHVKAGCDSGYVCMVFHGRDRHVIQMQYGEKGRHPSEACSHYHFDSKYSPTLTFVSGLHNRQPCPFSGLYTISGELLPQIFRAEGTSCREDSIMFMYSGCSGSSHVRIEYRCPKSSVMSQENSKYISSEFNCHVQWPIQDNYQALILSSSDGGKKDFLCLTYLENSDGVITASLDQNACLVNGFKDIGTFNVTSSGPC
;
A
#
# COMPACT_ATOMS: atom_id res chain seq x y z
N MET A 1 -8.83 -16.34 50.03
CA MET A 1 -8.42 -15.85 48.70
C MET A 1 -8.81 -14.39 48.59
N VAL A 2 -7.92 -13.52 48.10
CA VAL A 2 -8.21 -12.10 47.83
C VAL A 2 -8.13 -11.85 46.33
N LEU A 3 -9.20 -11.27 45.76
CA LEU A 3 -9.36 -11.02 44.34
C LEU A 3 -9.29 -9.52 44.05
N TYR A 4 -8.59 -9.16 42.97
CA TYR A 4 -8.41 -7.80 42.49
C TYR A 4 -8.81 -7.74 41.03
N GLU A 5 -9.82 -6.93 40.72
CA GLU A 5 -10.13 -6.58 39.34
C GLU A 5 -9.07 -5.61 38.80
N LYS A 6 -8.32 -6.03 37.77
CA LYS A 6 -7.34 -5.16 37.09
C LYS A 6 -7.89 -4.57 35.80
N HIS A 7 -8.72 -5.34 35.12
CA HIS A 7 -9.42 -4.98 33.91
C HIS A 7 -10.66 -5.87 33.80
N PHE A 8 -11.65 -5.48 33.01
CA PHE A 8 -12.86 -6.28 32.76
C PHE A 8 -12.56 -7.72 32.26
N ASN A 9 -11.38 -7.91 31.64
CA ASN A 9 -10.90 -9.19 31.10
C ASN A 9 -9.83 -9.87 32.00
N VAL A 10 -9.39 -9.23 33.09
CA VAL A 10 -8.26 -9.70 33.90
C VAL A 10 -8.54 -9.53 35.39
N LEU A 11 -8.51 -10.64 36.10
CA LEU A 11 -8.50 -10.70 37.55
C LEU A 11 -7.11 -11.12 38.02
N GLN A 12 -6.66 -10.56 39.13
CA GLN A 12 -5.51 -11.07 39.86
C GLN A 12 -5.94 -11.53 41.24
N TYR A 13 -5.34 -12.59 41.73
CA TYR A 13 -5.70 -13.10 43.04
C TYR A 13 -4.49 -13.61 43.81
N LYS A 14 -4.64 -13.60 45.13
CA LYS A 14 -3.76 -14.29 46.07
C LYS A 14 -4.57 -15.33 46.81
N GLU A 15 -3.97 -16.48 47.05
CA GLU A 15 -4.58 -17.57 47.80
C GLU A 15 -3.69 -17.95 48.99
N SER A 16 -4.33 -18.47 50.03
CA SER A 16 -3.67 -19.17 51.12
C SER A 16 -3.56 -20.65 50.76
N PHE A 17 -2.78 -21.40 51.53
CA PHE A 17 -2.87 -22.86 51.49
C PHE A 17 -4.26 -23.33 51.94
N CYS A 18 -4.67 -24.52 51.49
CA CYS A 18 -5.87 -25.17 51.98
C CYS A 18 -5.62 -25.66 53.41
N GLU A 19 -6.35 -25.11 54.38
CA GLU A 19 -6.30 -25.51 55.78
C GLU A 19 -7.62 -26.20 56.15
N GLU A 20 -7.55 -27.41 56.71
CA GLU A 20 -8.75 -28.18 57.08
C GLU A 20 -9.32 -27.73 58.43
N ASN A 21 -8.46 -27.18 59.31
CA ASN A 21 -8.84 -26.69 60.63
C ASN A 21 -8.61 -25.17 60.72
N TYR A 22 -9.58 -24.38 60.26
CA TYR A 22 -9.54 -22.92 60.37
C TYR A 22 -10.61 -22.41 61.34
N GLU A 23 -10.26 -21.39 62.13
CA GLU A 23 -11.16 -20.80 63.13
C GLU A 23 -12.23 -19.90 62.49
N SER A 24 -11.86 -19.12 61.46
CA SER A 24 -12.76 -18.24 60.72
C SER A 24 -12.21 -17.88 59.34
N ILE A 25 -13.07 -17.35 58.46
CA ILE A 25 -12.66 -16.87 57.13
C ILE A 25 -11.68 -15.69 57.25
N ASP A 26 -11.88 -14.81 58.23
CA ASP A 26 -11.00 -13.65 58.45
C ASP A 26 -9.59 -14.10 58.84
N TRP A 27 -9.47 -15.07 59.74
CA TRP A 27 -8.19 -15.66 60.11
C TRP A 27 -7.46 -16.27 58.90
N LEU A 28 -8.20 -16.94 58.00
CA LEU A 28 -7.64 -17.53 56.79
C LEU A 28 -7.16 -16.47 55.79
N CYS A 29 -7.87 -15.33 55.71
CA CYS A 29 -7.46 -14.18 54.91
C CYS A 29 -6.21 -13.50 55.46
N ASP A 30 -6.06 -13.44 56.80
CA ASP A 30 -4.87 -12.90 57.46
C ASP A 30 -3.60 -13.74 57.20
N GLN A 31 -3.76 -15.04 56.87
CA GLN A 31 -2.64 -15.88 56.46
C GLN A 31 -2.10 -15.54 55.06
N ILE A 32 -2.81 -14.72 54.27
CA ILE A 32 -2.37 -14.31 52.93
C ILE A 32 -1.36 -13.18 53.07
N GLY A 33 -0.09 -13.55 53.08
CA GLY A 33 1.04 -12.63 53.14
C GLY A 33 1.04 -11.56 52.04
N GLY A 34 1.62 -10.41 52.38
CA GLY A 34 1.92 -9.35 51.41
C GLY A 34 2.84 -9.83 50.28
N ASP A 35 3.68 -10.81 50.56
CA ASP A 35 4.63 -11.48 49.66
C ASP A 35 4.08 -12.73 48.95
N SER A 36 2.85 -13.17 49.25
CA SER A 36 2.24 -14.31 48.57
C SER A 36 2.17 -14.12 47.05
N SER A 37 2.35 -15.22 46.31
CA SER A 37 2.29 -15.27 44.85
C SER A 37 1.00 -14.66 44.31
N LEU A 38 1.14 -13.80 43.30
CA LEU A 38 0.04 -13.14 42.64
C LEU A 38 -0.27 -13.85 41.32
N TYR A 39 -1.40 -14.55 41.27
CA TYR A 39 -1.85 -15.27 40.09
C TYR A 39 -2.74 -14.37 39.23
N SER A 40 -2.77 -14.63 37.92
CA SER A 40 -3.62 -13.91 36.96
C SER A 40 -4.59 -14.87 36.28
N MET A 41 -5.85 -14.44 36.16
CA MET A 41 -6.90 -15.13 35.41
C MET A 41 -7.40 -14.25 34.28
N PHE A 42 -7.59 -14.85 33.11
CA PHE A 42 -8.07 -14.16 31.92
C PHE A 42 -9.43 -14.69 31.50
N ARG A 43 -10.28 -13.80 31.02
CA ARG A 43 -11.53 -14.18 30.36
C ARG A 43 -11.18 -14.92 29.05
N LYS A 44 -11.63 -16.17 28.91
CA LYS A 44 -11.28 -17.07 27.79
C LYS A 44 -11.76 -16.55 26.42
N GLU A 45 -12.87 -15.83 26.40
CA GLU A 45 -13.47 -15.22 25.21
C GLU A 45 -13.58 -13.70 25.44
N ALA A 46 -12.43 -13.09 25.73
CA ALA A 46 -12.33 -11.66 25.94
C ALA A 46 -12.48 -10.90 24.62
N ASP A 47 -13.29 -9.85 24.61
CA ASP A 47 -13.28 -8.87 23.53
C ASP A 47 -11.91 -8.18 23.47
N SER A 48 -11.37 -8.03 22.26
CA SER A 48 -10.11 -7.35 22.07
C SER A 48 -10.24 -5.84 22.24
N ILE A 49 -9.16 -5.24 22.77
CA ILE A 49 -9.06 -3.81 23.04
C ILE A 49 -7.98 -3.19 22.15
N LYS A 50 -8.00 -1.87 22.05
CA LYS A 50 -6.93 -1.15 21.34
C LYS A 50 -5.59 -1.39 22.03
N CYS A 51 -4.59 -1.76 21.24
CA CYS A 51 -3.23 -1.91 21.73
C CYS A 51 -2.64 -0.57 22.18
N PRO A 52 -1.81 -0.56 23.24
CA PRO A 52 -1.18 0.66 23.74
C PRO A 52 -0.05 1.18 22.83
N PHE A 53 0.33 0.40 21.82
CA PHE A 53 1.41 0.72 20.88
C PHE A 53 0.83 1.14 19.54
N LYS A 54 1.16 2.36 19.12
CA LYS A 54 0.88 2.83 17.76
C LYS A 54 2.17 2.83 16.97
N GLY A 55 2.33 1.79 16.13
CA GLY A 55 3.48 1.58 15.27
C GLY A 55 3.58 2.60 14.13
N PRO A 56 4.69 2.57 13.38
CA PRO A 56 5.70 1.50 13.36
C PRO A 56 6.91 1.69 14.29
N TYR A 57 7.52 0.58 14.73
CA TYR A 57 8.73 0.53 15.55
C TYR A 57 9.75 -0.45 14.97
N SER A 58 11.03 -0.11 15.06
CA SER A 58 12.10 -1.11 15.02
C SER A 58 12.36 -1.60 16.44
N PHE A 59 12.78 -2.86 16.57
CA PHE A 59 13.12 -3.41 17.86
C PHE A 59 14.30 -4.38 17.80
N SER A 60 15.07 -4.38 18.88
CA SER A 60 15.99 -5.47 19.21
C SER A 60 15.36 -6.38 20.25
N TYR A 61 15.78 -7.64 20.29
CA TYR A 61 15.27 -8.60 21.26
C TYR A 61 16.36 -9.50 21.83
N ALA A 62 16.16 -9.97 23.06
CA ALA A 62 17.00 -11.01 23.66
C ALA A 62 16.12 -12.07 24.33
N LYS A 63 16.57 -13.32 24.32
CA LYS A 63 15.96 -14.41 25.09
C LYS A 63 16.36 -14.24 26.57
N GLY A 64 15.43 -14.48 27.49
CA GLY A 64 15.63 -14.35 28.92
C GLY A 64 16.84 -15.16 29.39
N GLY A 65 17.73 -14.53 30.15
CA GLY A 65 18.99 -15.13 30.62
C GLY A 65 20.14 -15.09 29.61
N SER A 66 19.92 -14.67 28.36
CA SER A 66 21.01 -14.43 27.40
C SER A 66 21.61 -13.04 27.59
N TYR A 67 22.94 -12.95 27.64
CA TYR A 67 23.66 -11.67 27.61
C TYR A 67 23.66 -11.04 26.21
N LYS A 68 23.46 -11.84 25.16
CA LYS A 68 23.48 -11.39 23.77
C LYS A 68 22.10 -10.93 23.32
N THR A 69 22.03 -9.72 22.78
CA THR A 69 20.85 -9.10 22.18
C THR A 69 20.95 -9.16 20.66
N CYS A 70 19.88 -9.59 19.98
CA CYS A 70 19.76 -9.51 18.53
C CYS A 70 19.27 -8.12 18.15
N SER A 71 20.19 -7.29 17.66
CA SER A 71 19.94 -5.90 17.27
C SER A 71 20.17 -5.61 15.80
N ASP A 72 20.96 -6.42 15.10
CA ASP A 72 21.30 -6.21 13.70
C ASP A 72 21.24 -7.55 12.91
N PRO A 73 20.37 -7.66 11.89
CA PRO A 73 19.45 -6.62 11.40
C PRO A 73 18.27 -6.38 12.38
N PRO A 74 17.70 -5.16 12.40
CA PRO A 74 16.62 -4.82 13.33
C PRO A 74 15.33 -5.56 12.99
N SER A 75 14.62 -5.99 14.03
CA SER A 75 13.27 -6.54 13.90
C SER A 75 12.22 -5.42 13.82
N TYR A 76 11.01 -5.73 13.35
CA TYR A 76 9.99 -4.72 13.05
C TYR A 76 8.64 -5.03 13.69
N MET A 77 8.01 -4.02 14.28
CA MET A 77 6.69 -4.11 14.88
C MET A 77 5.76 -3.02 14.36
N ASP A 78 4.54 -3.39 13.96
CA ASP A 78 3.51 -2.41 13.62
C ASP A 78 2.11 -2.86 14.05
N SER A 79 1.29 -1.87 14.38
CA SER A 79 -0.14 -2.01 14.67
C SER A 79 -0.94 -2.25 13.38
N CYS A 80 -1.91 -3.15 13.41
CA CYS A 80 -2.85 -3.37 12.30
C CYS A 80 -3.82 -2.18 12.13
N VAL A 81 -4.58 -2.16 11.03
CA VAL A 81 -5.57 -1.09 10.75
C VAL A 81 -6.65 -0.98 11.83
N ASP A 82 -7.07 -2.10 12.43
CA ASP A 82 -8.08 -2.16 13.50
C ASP A 82 -7.56 -1.64 14.86
N SER A 83 -6.24 -1.46 15.00
CA SER A 83 -5.54 -1.07 16.23
C SER A 83 -5.71 -2.03 17.43
N THR A 84 -6.37 -3.18 17.27
CA THR A 84 -6.50 -4.21 18.32
C THR A 84 -5.41 -5.28 18.22
N ARG A 85 -4.75 -5.35 17.06
CA ARG A 85 -3.68 -6.31 16.79
C ARG A 85 -2.37 -5.61 16.44
N VAL A 86 -1.27 -6.29 16.75
CA VAL A 86 0.09 -5.86 16.46
C VAL A 86 0.85 -7.04 15.86
N LYS A 87 1.60 -6.79 14.80
CA LYS A 87 2.44 -7.80 14.14
C LYS A 87 3.91 -7.52 14.44
N LEU A 88 4.59 -8.52 14.99
CA LEU A 88 6.03 -8.55 15.21
C LEU A 88 6.69 -9.42 14.13
N ARG A 89 7.71 -8.88 13.47
CA ARG A 89 8.51 -9.54 12.45
C ARG A 89 9.95 -9.60 12.93
N TYR A 90 10.34 -10.77 13.40
CA TYR A 90 11.66 -11.06 13.94
C TYR A 90 12.67 -11.25 12.81
N GLN A 91 13.91 -10.84 13.08
CA GLN A 91 15.07 -11.20 12.26
C GLN A 91 16.00 -12.12 13.05
N ALA A 92 16.74 -12.96 12.34
CA ALA A 92 17.86 -13.71 12.90
C ALA A 92 19.13 -12.87 12.79
N CYS A 93 19.91 -12.83 13.87
CA CYS A 93 21.22 -12.19 13.91
C CYS A 93 22.30 -13.28 13.84
N THR A 94 23.32 -13.07 13.01
CA THR A 94 24.40 -14.06 12.79
C THR A 94 25.12 -14.45 14.08
N ASP A 95 25.28 -13.48 15.00
CA ASP A 95 26.13 -13.64 16.18
C ASP A 95 25.37 -14.02 17.46
N VAL A 96 24.05 -14.23 17.34
CA VAL A 96 23.14 -14.53 18.45
C VAL A 96 22.51 -15.90 18.22
N PRO A 97 23.08 -16.97 18.83
CA PRO A 97 22.54 -18.32 18.71
C PRO A 97 21.06 -18.40 19.14
N GLY A 98 20.26 -19.08 18.34
CA GLY A 98 18.82 -19.23 18.58
C GLY A 98 18.00 -17.97 18.29
N SER A 99 18.58 -16.93 17.69
CA SER A 99 17.78 -15.90 17.00
C SER A 99 17.19 -16.51 15.72
N GLU A 100 15.96 -16.13 15.39
CA GLU A 100 15.19 -16.75 14.31
C GLU A 100 14.35 -15.73 13.56
N ILE A 101 14.07 -16.03 12.28
CA ILE A 101 13.12 -15.27 11.49
C ILE A 101 11.74 -15.83 11.77
N ALA A 102 10.87 -15.01 12.38
CA ALA A 102 9.52 -15.40 12.74
C ALA A 102 8.55 -14.23 12.57
N ASN A 103 7.28 -14.54 12.31
CA ASN A 103 6.20 -13.57 12.34
C ASN A 103 5.23 -13.96 13.45
N GLU A 104 5.00 -13.07 14.40
CA GLU A 104 4.04 -13.25 15.48
C GLU A 104 2.99 -12.14 15.39
N GLU A 105 1.71 -12.50 15.41
CA GLU A 105 0.62 -11.55 15.54
C GLU A 105 0.07 -11.66 16.96
N ILE A 106 -0.09 -10.52 17.63
CA ILE A 106 -0.65 -10.45 18.98
C ILE A 106 -1.93 -9.63 18.97
N GLU A 107 -2.94 -10.12 19.66
CA GLU A 107 -4.22 -9.43 19.86
C GLU A 107 -4.32 -8.95 21.31
N CYS A 108 -4.52 -7.65 21.50
CA CYS A 108 -4.53 -7.04 22.82
C CYS A 108 -5.87 -7.28 23.54
N LEU A 109 -5.83 -7.80 24.76
CA LEU A 109 -7.05 -8.16 25.53
C LEU A 109 -7.27 -7.25 26.74
N ALA A 110 -6.20 -6.78 27.36
CA ALA A 110 -6.26 -5.89 28.52
C ALA A 110 -4.94 -5.15 28.71
N HIS A 111 -4.99 -3.89 29.12
CA HIS A 111 -3.79 -3.19 29.59
C HIS A 111 -4.12 -2.30 30.79
N TRP A 112 -3.19 -2.19 31.74
CA TRP A 112 -3.35 -1.33 32.92
C TRP A 112 -2.00 -0.74 33.34
N LYS A 113 -2.04 0.25 34.23
CA LYS A 113 -0.85 0.85 34.82
C LYS A 113 -0.81 0.53 36.30
N GLN A 114 0.36 0.12 36.80
CA GLN A 114 0.60 -0.11 38.22
C GLN A 114 1.97 0.46 38.58
N GLY A 115 1.98 1.50 39.42
CA GLY A 115 3.20 2.28 39.69
C GLY A 115 3.76 2.94 38.42
N SER A 116 5.05 2.73 38.16
CA SER A 116 5.76 3.23 36.97
C SER A 116 5.65 2.30 35.76
N SER A 117 5.28 1.03 35.98
CA SER A 117 5.16 0.01 34.95
C SER A 117 3.74 -0.05 34.37
N ARG A 118 3.65 -0.47 33.11
CA ARG A 118 2.39 -0.78 32.44
C ARG A 118 2.39 -2.25 32.05
N TYR A 119 1.22 -2.85 32.12
CA TYR A 119 1.01 -4.26 31.83
C TYR A 119 0.06 -4.39 30.65
N LEU A 120 0.27 -5.42 29.85
CA LEU A 120 -0.57 -5.81 28.73
C LEU A 120 -0.72 -7.34 28.76
N VAL A 121 -1.93 -7.82 28.59
CA VAL A 121 -2.22 -9.22 28.29
C VAL A 121 -2.64 -9.28 26.84
N ALA A 122 -1.99 -10.16 26.08
CA ALA A 122 -2.29 -10.37 24.67
C ALA A 122 -2.38 -11.85 24.33
N MET A 123 -3.18 -12.13 23.32
CA MET A 123 -3.34 -13.44 22.71
C MET A 123 -2.34 -13.57 21.57
N LEU A 124 -1.54 -14.63 21.56
CA LEU A 124 -0.66 -14.97 20.45
C LEU A 124 -1.45 -15.71 19.37
N ASN A 125 -1.34 -15.24 18.13
CA ASN A 125 -1.89 -15.89 16.96
C ASN A 125 -0.74 -16.39 16.07
N HIS A 126 -0.40 -17.68 16.19
CA HIS A 126 0.53 -18.37 15.27
C HIS A 126 0.11 -19.84 15.04
N SER A 127 0.56 -20.41 13.92
CA SER A 127 0.19 -21.75 13.40
C SER A 127 0.53 -22.93 14.31
N HIS A 128 1.16 -22.70 15.46
CA HIS A 128 1.63 -23.75 16.39
C HIS A 128 1.12 -23.56 17.83
N VAL A 129 0.11 -22.70 18.07
CA VAL A 129 -0.55 -22.56 19.37
C VAL A 129 -1.74 -23.50 19.46
N TYR A 130 -1.56 -24.63 20.17
CA TYR A 130 -2.62 -25.64 20.34
C TYR A 130 -3.27 -25.62 21.73
N THR A 131 -2.61 -25.01 22.73
CA THR A 131 -3.08 -24.99 24.11
C THR A 131 -3.43 -23.58 24.56
N ASP A 132 -4.37 -23.46 25.51
CA ASP A 132 -4.68 -22.18 26.13
C ASP A 132 -3.45 -21.58 26.85
N GLU A 133 -2.57 -22.42 27.41
CA GLU A 133 -1.31 -21.97 28.01
C GLU A 133 -0.41 -21.24 27.00
N ALA A 134 -0.22 -21.80 25.80
CA ALA A 134 0.64 -21.19 24.79
C ALA A 134 0.03 -19.93 24.17
N ARG A 135 -1.29 -19.77 24.29
CA ARG A 135 -2.06 -18.71 23.63
C ARG A 135 -1.98 -17.37 24.35
N TYR A 136 -1.87 -17.35 25.67
CA TYR A 136 -1.84 -16.08 26.42
C TYR A 136 -0.43 -15.72 26.85
N ARG A 137 -0.05 -14.47 26.64
CA ARG A 137 1.22 -13.92 27.15
C ARG A 137 1.00 -12.56 27.77
N CYS A 138 1.78 -12.32 28.81
CA CYS A 138 1.76 -11.08 29.57
C CYS A 138 3.00 -10.27 29.19
N PHE A 139 2.83 -8.96 29.16
CA PHE A 139 3.86 -8.02 28.79
C PHE A 139 3.92 -6.93 29.84
N VAL A 140 5.12 -6.57 30.28
CA VAL A 140 5.37 -5.38 31.09
C VAL A 140 6.19 -4.41 30.26
N TYR A 141 5.78 -3.14 30.21
CA TYR A 141 6.42 -2.16 29.37
C TYR A 141 6.53 -0.79 30.03
N GLN A 142 7.60 -0.07 29.67
CA GLN A 142 7.85 1.29 30.08
C GLN A 142 8.15 2.15 28.87
N ARG A 143 7.52 3.33 28.85
CA ARG A 143 7.71 4.34 27.82
C ARG A 143 8.75 5.32 28.30
N HIS A 144 9.84 5.46 27.57
CA HIS A 144 10.85 6.48 27.78
C HIS A 144 10.78 7.50 26.64
N ARG A 145 11.07 8.76 26.96
CA ARG A 145 11.23 9.83 25.97
C ARG A 145 12.65 10.34 26.08
N GLU A 146 13.46 10.03 25.09
CA GLU A 146 14.88 10.38 25.08
C GLU A 146 15.15 11.29 23.89
N ARG A 147 15.62 12.53 24.15
CA ARG A 147 16.00 13.51 23.11
C ARG A 147 14.99 13.57 21.95
N ASP A 148 13.71 13.69 22.31
CA ASP A 148 12.54 13.77 21.42
C ASP A 148 12.08 12.47 20.71
N HIS A 149 12.75 11.35 20.94
CA HIS A 149 12.35 10.04 20.44
C HIS A 149 11.58 9.27 21.51
N VAL A 150 10.56 8.53 21.08
CA VAL A 150 9.83 7.62 21.96
C VAL A 150 10.46 6.23 21.86
N THR A 151 10.98 5.74 22.98
CA THR A 151 11.48 4.39 23.11
C THR A 151 10.61 3.59 24.07
N TYR A 152 10.44 2.31 23.81
CA TYR A 152 9.75 1.39 24.70
C TYR A 152 10.68 0.25 25.08
N LYS A 153 10.80 0.01 26.38
CA LYS A 153 11.33 -1.24 26.91
C LYS A 153 10.15 -2.14 27.25
N MET A 154 10.22 -3.40 26.86
CA MET A 154 9.16 -4.37 27.12
C MET A 154 9.75 -5.73 27.46
N ALA A 155 9.11 -6.47 28.35
CA ALA A 155 9.41 -7.87 28.60
C ALA A 155 8.15 -8.71 28.47
N GLN A 156 8.30 -9.94 27.98
CA GLN A 156 7.24 -10.93 27.80
C GLN A 156 7.40 -12.07 28.82
N SER A 157 6.28 -12.57 29.36
CA SER A 157 6.25 -13.74 30.22
C SER A 157 6.62 -15.03 29.47
N TYR A 158 7.14 -16.02 30.20
CA TYR A 158 7.39 -17.35 29.63
C TYR A 158 6.08 -18.12 29.39
N SER A 159 5.13 -18.00 30.32
CA SER A 159 3.86 -18.72 30.32
C SER A 159 2.67 -17.78 30.47
N ALA A 160 1.47 -18.34 30.38
CA ALA A 160 0.22 -17.62 30.62
C ALA A 160 0.03 -17.15 32.07
N SER A 161 0.79 -17.64 33.06
CA SER A 161 0.56 -17.27 34.47
C SER A 161 0.98 -15.83 34.83
N CYS A 162 1.69 -15.13 33.94
CA CYS A 162 2.37 -13.85 34.19
C CYS A 162 3.38 -13.84 35.35
N LEU A 163 3.65 -14.98 35.99
CA LEU A 163 4.49 -15.02 37.19
C LEU A 163 5.93 -14.61 36.86
N GLY A 164 6.54 -13.82 37.75
CA GLY A 164 7.92 -13.34 37.61
C GLY A 164 8.10 -12.14 36.67
N LEU A 165 7.03 -11.58 36.11
CA LEU A 165 7.11 -10.46 35.16
C LEU A 165 6.88 -9.10 35.86
N TRP A 166 7.92 -8.55 36.48
CA TRP A 166 7.80 -7.32 37.30
C TRP A 166 8.31 -6.06 36.59
N ILE A 167 9.37 -6.18 35.82
CA ILE A 167 10.09 -5.07 35.19
C ILE A 167 10.37 -5.35 33.71
N PRO A 168 10.47 -4.32 32.86
CA PRO A 168 10.64 -4.50 31.40
C PRO A 168 12.01 -5.02 30.97
N THR A 169 12.92 -5.28 31.92
CA THR A 169 14.26 -5.82 31.68
C THR A 169 14.40 -7.28 32.06
N GLU A 170 13.35 -7.91 32.59
CA GLU A 170 13.36 -9.29 33.06
C GLU A 170 12.13 -10.01 32.52
N GLY A 171 12.36 -11.12 31.80
CA GLY A 171 11.30 -11.91 31.19
C GLY A 171 11.86 -12.94 30.21
N SER A 172 10.99 -13.75 29.61
CA SER A 172 11.36 -14.77 28.63
C SER A 172 11.88 -14.19 27.32
N LYS A 173 11.32 -13.05 26.90
CA LYS A 173 11.86 -12.22 25.83
C LYS A 173 11.85 -10.78 26.31
N ILE A 174 12.93 -10.06 26.08
CA ILE A 174 13.03 -8.62 26.35
C ILE A 174 13.20 -7.88 25.03
N TYR A 175 12.62 -6.69 24.94
CA TYR A 175 12.54 -5.88 23.73
C TYR A 175 12.98 -4.46 24.03
N ASN A 176 13.74 -3.89 23.10
CA ASN A 176 14.05 -2.48 23.09
C ASN A 176 13.60 -1.88 21.77
N MET A 177 12.53 -1.09 21.81
CA MET A 177 11.82 -0.60 20.64
C MET A 177 12.09 0.89 20.45
N LYS A 178 12.42 1.28 19.21
CA LYS A 178 12.55 2.67 18.79
C LYS A 178 11.49 2.96 17.72
N LYS A 179 10.79 4.08 17.87
CA LYS A 179 9.79 4.50 16.87
C LYS A 179 10.49 4.83 15.55
N LEU A 180 9.96 4.32 14.45
CA LEU A 180 10.45 4.63 13.10
C LEU A 180 9.75 5.88 12.58
N ASP A 181 9.98 6.99 13.25
CA ASP A 181 9.55 8.31 12.79
C ASP A 181 10.65 8.95 11.94
N ASN A 182 10.25 9.84 11.03
CA ASN A 182 11.20 10.69 10.34
C ASN A 182 11.59 11.88 11.23
N ASP A 183 12.74 11.78 11.87
CA ASP A 183 13.29 12.83 12.74
C ASP A 183 13.61 14.13 11.99
N LYS A 184 13.85 14.05 10.67
CA LYS A 184 14.21 15.21 9.83
C LYS A 184 13.02 15.95 9.26
N ASN A 185 11.89 15.28 9.03
CA ASN A 185 10.72 15.89 8.40
C ASN A 185 9.41 15.38 9.00
N LYS A 186 9.09 15.86 10.21
CA LYS A 186 7.87 15.51 10.95
C LYS A 186 6.57 15.87 10.22
N ASN A 187 6.65 16.72 9.19
CA ASN A 187 5.53 17.19 8.39
C ASN A 187 5.69 16.79 6.90
N CYS A 188 6.03 15.52 6.63
CA CYS A 188 5.97 14.97 5.28
C CYS A 188 4.52 15.06 4.75
N VAL A 189 4.32 15.82 3.68
CA VAL A 189 3.02 16.01 3.00
C VAL A 189 3.24 15.67 1.53
N PHE A 190 2.31 14.96 0.90
CA PHE A 190 2.29 14.75 -0.55
C PHE A 190 2.30 16.09 -1.31
N PRO A 191 2.87 16.15 -2.52
CA PRO A 191 3.04 17.41 -3.23
C PRO A 191 1.73 18.16 -3.42
N SER A 192 1.78 19.50 -3.30
CA SER A 192 0.60 20.36 -3.44
C SER A 192 -0.09 20.19 -4.79
N TRP A 193 0.67 19.91 -5.85
CA TRP A 193 0.11 19.70 -7.19
C TRP A 193 -0.74 18.44 -7.29
N MET A 194 -0.53 17.42 -6.44
CA MET A 194 -1.44 16.27 -6.35
C MET A 194 -2.76 16.64 -5.68
N SER A 195 -2.76 17.68 -4.84
CA SER A 195 -3.93 18.10 -4.07
C SER A 195 -4.93 18.94 -4.88
N HIS A 196 -4.63 19.26 -6.16
CA HIS A 196 -5.60 19.87 -7.06
C HIS A 196 -6.85 18.99 -7.22
N HIS A 197 -6.68 17.66 -7.16
CA HIS A 197 -7.76 16.69 -7.14
C HIS A 197 -7.57 15.75 -5.96
N HIS A 198 -8.64 15.50 -5.22
CA HIS A 198 -8.60 14.53 -4.13
C HIS A 198 -8.79 13.09 -4.60
N GLU A 199 -9.24 12.88 -5.84
CA GLU A 199 -9.50 11.57 -6.42
C GLU A 199 -8.82 11.42 -7.77
N TRP A 200 -8.07 10.34 -7.90
CA TRP A 200 -7.39 9.94 -9.12
C TRP A 200 -7.69 8.48 -9.42
N PHE A 201 -7.81 8.13 -10.70
CA PHE A 201 -8.10 6.79 -11.18
C PHE A 201 -7.02 6.38 -12.17
N SER A 202 -6.60 5.12 -12.15
CA SER A 202 -5.70 4.61 -13.19
C SER A 202 -6.42 4.64 -14.55
N ILE A 203 -5.65 4.63 -15.64
CA ILE A 203 -6.21 4.63 -17.01
C ILE A 203 -7.21 3.47 -17.21
N ASN A 204 -6.85 2.27 -16.79
CA ASN A 204 -7.71 1.07 -16.79
C ASN A 204 -8.82 1.07 -15.72
N GLN A 205 -8.91 2.11 -14.87
CA GLN A 205 -9.82 2.22 -13.73
C GLN A 205 -9.76 1.08 -12.69
N GLU A 206 -8.69 0.27 -12.69
CA GLU A 206 -8.52 -0.81 -11.72
C GLU A 206 -7.95 -0.33 -10.38
N ALA A 207 -7.33 0.84 -10.36
CA ALA A 207 -6.77 1.45 -9.15
C ALA A 207 -7.29 2.87 -8.96
N GLY A 208 -7.43 3.28 -7.70
CA GLY A 208 -7.82 4.63 -7.32
C GLY A 208 -6.97 5.17 -6.18
N LEU A 209 -6.62 6.45 -6.26
CA LEU A 209 -5.95 7.19 -5.20
C LEU A 209 -6.90 8.24 -4.64
N HIS A 210 -7.05 8.25 -3.31
CA HIS A 210 -7.79 9.30 -2.61
C HIS A 210 -6.87 10.04 -1.64
N LEU A 211 -6.58 11.32 -1.92
CA LEU A 211 -5.75 12.17 -1.08
C LEU A 211 -6.58 12.81 0.04
N ASN A 212 -6.13 12.62 1.28
CA ASN A 212 -6.75 13.27 2.43
C ASN A 212 -6.53 14.80 2.38
N LYS A 213 -7.46 15.59 2.91
CA LYS A 213 -7.42 17.06 2.93
C LYS A 213 -6.14 17.65 3.53
N LYS A 214 -5.53 16.96 4.50
CA LYS A 214 -4.26 17.39 5.12
C LYS A 214 -3.02 16.98 4.33
N GLY A 215 -3.15 16.19 3.26
CA GLY A 215 -2.05 15.77 2.40
C GLY A 215 -1.01 14.83 3.04
N HIS A 216 -1.15 14.41 4.30
CA HIS A 216 -0.20 13.47 4.93
C HIS A 216 -0.45 12.00 4.57
N THR A 217 -1.68 11.68 4.18
CA THR A 217 -2.11 10.32 3.88
C THR A 217 -2.90 10.25 2.59
N LEU A 218 -2.71 9.16 1.86
CA LEU A 218 -3.53 8.79 0.72
C LEU A 218 -4.08 7.37 0.92
N LYS A 219 -5.27 7.11 0.38
CA LYS A 219 -5.83 5.76 0.31
C LYS A 219 -5.64 5.25 -1.12
N LEU A 220 -4.97 4.12 -1.25
CA LEU A 220 -4.87 3.38 -2.51
C LEU A 220 -5.94 2.28 -2.49
N ARG A 221 -6.78 2.25 -3.51
CA ARG A 221 -7.81 1.23 -3.71
C ARG A 221 -7.46 0.45 -4.95
N ASN A 222 -7.58 -0.86 -4.88
CA ASN A 222 -7.55 -1.73 -6.03
C ASN A 222 -8.96 -2.32 -6.19
N PHE A 223 -9.64 -1.94 -7.27
CA PHE A 223 -11.03 -2.28 -7.53
C PHE A 223 -11.21 -3.71 -8.04
N THR A 224 -10.18 -4.34 -8.61
CA THR A 224 -10.24 -5.74 -9.08
C THR A 224 -10.21 -6.73 -7.91
N SER A 225 -9.36 -6.47 -6.91
CA SER A 225 -9.25 -7.27 -5.69
C SER A 225 -10.18 -6.82 -4.55
N GLY A 226 -10.77 -5.62 -4.66
CA GLY A 226 -11.52 -4.98 -3.56
C GLY A 226 -10.63 -4.57 -2.37
N SER A 227 -9.30 -4.64 -2.52
CA SER A 227 -8.36 -4.33 -1.45
C SER A 227 -8.14 -2.82 -1.31
N SER A 228 -7.86 -2.38 -0.08
CA SER A 228 -7.52 -0.98 0.18
C SER A 228 -6.34 -0.87 1.14
N SER A 229 -5.46 0.07 0.83
CA SER A 229 -4.22 0.34 1.55
C SER A 229 -4.18 1.80 1.96
N VAL A 230 -3.71 2.06 3.18
CA VAL A 230 -3.44 3.41 3.67
C VAL A 230 -1.95 3.67 3.50
N VAL A 231 -1.62 4.76 2.81
CA VAL A 231 -0.25 5.17 2.52
C VAL A 231 0.01 6.48 3.26
N THR A 232 1.06 6.51 4.08
CA THR A 232 1.46 7.67 4.90
C THR A 232 2.83 8.14 4.46
N CYS A 233 2.98 9.44 4.22
CA CYS A 233 4.26 10.06 3.85
C CYS A 233 5.25 9.91 5.03
N HIS A 234 6.40 9.28 4.80
CA HIS A 234 7.48 9.22 5.80
C HIS A 234 8.55 10.27 5.50
N SER A 235 9.13 10.25 4.30
CA SER A 235 10.06 11.29 3.82
C SER A 235 9.83 11.58 2.34
N MET A 236 10.19 12.79 1.91
CA MET A 236 10.09 13.23 0.53
C MET A 236 11.36 13.98 0.15
N ASP A 237 11.89 13.63 -1.02
CA ASP A 237 13.03 14.26 -1.66
C ASP A 237 12.61 14.70 -3.07
N PRO A 238 12.53 16.02 -3.36
CA PRO A 238 12.26 16.53 -4.70
C PRO A 238 13.36 16.14 -5.68
N ILE A 239 12.99 15.80 -6.92
CA ILE A 239 13.94 15.46 -7.98
C ILE A 239 14.29 16.72 -8.75
N SER A 240 15.50 17.25 -8.54
CA SER A 240 16.02 18.48 -9.14
C SER A 240 15.78 18.56 -10.65
N GLY A 241 15.28 19.71 -11.12
CA GLY A 241 15.05 19.96 -12.55
C GLY A 241 13.81 19.28 -13.14
N SER A 242 12.96 18.64 -12.32
CA SER A 242 11.72 18.02 -12.78
C SER A 242 10.55 18.31 -11.83
N ASN A 243 9.32 18.22 -12.34
CA ASN A 243 8.12 18.23 -11.50
C ASN A 243 7.85 16.84 -10.90
N SER A 244 8.88 16.23 -10.30
CA SER A 244 8.83 14.89 -9.75
C SER A 244 9.37 14.85 -8.33
N VAL A 245 8.84 13.94 -7.52
CA VAL A 245 9.28 13.74 -6.14
C VAL A 245 9.46 12.27 -5.86
N GLN A 246 10.50 11.93 -5.12
CA GLN A 246 10.69 10.60 -4.55
C GLN A 246 10.18 10.63 -3.11
N ILE A 247 9.35 9.66 -2.74
CA ILE A 247 8.69 9.59 -1.44
C ILE A 247 8.90 8.19 -0.87
N ILE A 248 9.47 8.12 0.33
CA ILE A 248 9.39 6.91 1.14
C ILE A 248 8.04 6.97 1.87
N SER A 249 7.20 5.98 1.61
CA SER A 249 5.86 5.92 2.19
C SER A 249 5.69 4.67 3.05
N HIS A 250 5.06 4.82 4.20
CA HIS A 250 4.61 3.69 5.01
C HIS A 250 3.23 3.24 4.51
N VAL A 251 3.16 2.04 3.96
CA VAL A 251 1.96 1.43 3.36
C VAL A 251 1.40 0.38 4.31
N LYS A 252 0.08 0.42 4.55
CA LYS A 252 -0.61 -0.50 5.45
C LYS A 252 -1.90 -1.04 4.82
N ALA A 253 -1.95 -2.37 4.66
CA ALA A 253 -3.11 -3.12 4.19
C ALA A 253 -3.46 -4.20 5.23
N GLY A 254 -4.50 -3.98 6.04
CA GLY A 254 -4.83 -4.86 7.17
C GLY A 254 -3.70 -4.94 8.21
N CYS A 255 -3.14 -6.13 8.42
CA CYS A 255 -1.96 -6.37 9.27
C CYS A 255 -0.63 -6.46 8.50
N ASP A 256 -0.68 -6.26 7.18
CA ASP A 256 0.51 -6.23 6.34
C ASP A 256 0.94 -4.79 6.07
N SER A 257 2.05 -4.39 6.68
CA SER A 257 2.63 -3.07 6.50
C SER A 257 4.12 -3.12 6.17
N GLY A 258 4.63 -2.00 5.69
CA GLY A 258 6.03 -1.82 5.34
C GLY A 258 6.26 -0.48 4.64
N TYR A 259 7.49 -0.26 4.18
CA TYR A 259 7.89 0.95 3.50
C TYR A 259 8.07 0.70 2.01
N VAL A 260 7.54 1.58 1.19
CA VAL A 260 7.61 1.50 -0.27
C VAL A 260 8.18 2.80 -0.78
N CYS A 261 9.18 2.72 -1.67
CA CYS A 261 9.62 3.88 -2.44
C CYS A 261 8.62 4.16 -3.54
N MET A 262 8.16 5.40 -3.63
CA MET A 262 7.25 5.86 -4.67
C MET A 262 7.84 7.09 -5.34
N VAL A 263 7.87 7.13 -6.67
CA VAL A 263 8.23 8.34 -7.42
C VAL A 263 6.99 8.85 -8.13
N PHE A 264 6.59 10.06 -7.80
CA PHE A 264 5.46 10.73 -8.43
C PHE A 264 5.96 11.76 -9.43
N HIS A 265 5.44 11.72 -10.65
CA HIS A 265 5.67 12.71 -11.70
C HIS A 265 4.38 13.48 -11.98
N GLY A 266 4.39 14.80 -11.76
CA GLY A 266 3.29 15.67 -12.16
C GLY A 266 3.43 16.02 -13.64
N ARG A 267 2.68 15.33 -14.51
CA ARG A 267 2.72 15.52 -15.97
C ARG A 267 1.83 16.67 -16.42
N ASP A 268 0.67 16.79 -15.81
CA ASP A 268 -0.27 17.88 -15.99
C ASP A 268 -1.09 18.08 -14.71
N ARG A 269 -1.86 19.16 -14.62
CA ARG A 269 -2.84 19.39 -13.53
C ARG A 269 -3.81 18.20 -13.36
N HIS A 270 -4.02 17.45 -14.44
CA HIS A 270 -4.99 16.38 -14.55
C HIS A 270 -4.37 14.99 -14.72
N VAL A 271 -3.04 14.90 -14.88
CA VAL A 271 -2.35 13.63 -15.11
C VAL A 271 -1.12 13.51 -14.22
N ILE A 272 -1.04 12.41 -13.48
CA ILE A 272 0.11 12.07 -12.66
C ILE A 272 0.59 10.66 -13.00
N GLN A 273 1.89 10.44 -12.93
CA GLN A 273 2.45 9.09 -13.01
C GLN A 273 3.07 8.72 -11.67
N MET A 274 2.89 7.46 -11.27
CA MET A 274 3.45 6.91 -10.05
C MET A 274 4.26 5.67 -10.38
N GLN A 275 5.55 5.71 -10.11
CA GLN A 275 6.39 4.52 -10.02
C GLN A 275 6.42 4.04 -8.57
N TYR A 276 6.44 2.74 -8.33
CA TYR A 276 6.55 2.20 -6.98
C TYR A 276 7.41 0.95 -6.95
N GLY A 277 8.18 0.82 -5.87
CA GLY A 277 9.07 -0.32 -5.64
C GLY A 277 8.40 -1.44 -4.84
N GLU A 278 9.22 -2.43 -4.50
CA GLU A 278 8.86 -3.47 -3.56
C GLU A 278 8.79 -2.94 -2.12
N LYS A 279 8.05 -3.66 -1.29
CA LYS A 279 7.85 -3.30 0.11
C LYS A 279 9.03 -3.77 0.97
N GLY A 280 9.83 -2.83 1.43
CA GLY A 280 10.85 -3.02 2.46
C GLY A 280 10.28 -3.00 3.89
N ARG A 281 11.09 -3.42 4.85
CA ARG A 281 10.72 -3.44 6.28
C ARG A 281 11.17 -2.19 7.01
N HIS A 282 12.25 -1.57 6.55
CA HIS A 282 12.83 -0.37 7.13
C HIS A 282 12.80 0.80 6.13
N PRO A 283 12.58 2.05 6.58
CA PRO A 283 12.54 3.20 5.67
C PRO A 283 13.85 3.40 4.89
N SER A 284 15.00 3.08 5.47
CA SER A 284 16.31 3.21 4.79
C SER A 284 16.51 2.25 3.62
N GLU A 285 15.77 1.15 3.58
CA GLU A 285 15.88 0.12 2.53
C GLU A 285 14.91 0.38 1.38
N ALA A 286 13.82 1.12 1.63
CA ALA A 286 12.69 1.25 0.71
C ALA A 286 13.11 1.73 -0.69
N CYS A 287 14.00 2.73 -0.76
CA CYS A 287 14.53 3.27 -2.03
C CYS A 287 15.94 2.75 -2.37
N SER A 288 16.39 1.65 -1.75
CA SER A 288 17.62 0.98 -2.19
C SER A 288 17.41 0.32 -3.55
N HIS A 289 18.51 0.07 -4.29
CA HIS A 289 18.44 -0.54 -5.62
C HIS A 289 17.82 -1.95 -5.64
N TYR A 290 17.78 -2.63 -4.49
CA TYR A 290 17.12 -3.94 -4.35
C TYR A 290 15.59 -3.82 -4.31
N HIS A 291 15.05 -2.70 -3.81
CA HIS A 291 13.61 -2.50 -3.64
C HIS A 291 13.03 -1.54 -4.68
N PHE A 292 13.85 -0.67 -5.26
CA PHE A 292 13.41 0.30 -6.24
C PHE A 292 14.48 0.53 -7.30
N ASP A 293 14.07 0.40 -8.55
CA ASP A 293 14.85 0.81 -9.72
C ASP A 293 13.93 1.62 -10.65
N SER A 294 14.28 2.86 -10.95
CA SER A 294 13.42 3.74 -11.76
C SER A 294 13.14 3.20 -13.18
N LYS A 295 14.00 2.32 -13.71
CA LYS A 295 13.86 1.72 -15.03
C LYS A 295 12.93 0.51 -15.03
N TYR A 296 12.94 -0.30 -13.97
CA TYR A 296 12.22 -1.58 -13.90
C TYR A 296 10.98 -1.53 -13.00
N SER A 297 10.86 -0.51 -12.15
CA SER A 297 9.73 -0.38 -11.24
C SER A 297 8.42 -0.18 -12.02
N PRO A 298 7.34 -0.89 -11.64
CA PRO A 298 6.03 -0.70 -12.24
C PRO A 298 5.60 0.77 -12.21
N THR A 299 5.05 1.23 -13.34
CA THR A 299 4.55 2.60 -13.49
C THR A 299 3.05 2.55 -13.75
N LEU A 300 2.29 3.36 -13.00
CA LEU A 300 0.87 3.58 -13.22
C LEU A 300 0.64 5.03 -13.61
N THR A 301 -0.22 5.26 -14.60
CA THR A 301 -0.67 6.61 -14.94
C THR A 301 -2.07 6.82 -14.38
N PHE A 302 -2.26 7.92 -13.65
CA PHE A 302 -3.53 8.28 -13.04
C PHE A 302 -4.07 9.59 -13.62
N VAL A 303 -5.38 9.60 -13.79
CA VAL A 303 -6.20 10.66 -14.35
C VAL A 303 -7.26 11.06 -13.32
N SER A 304 -7.64 12.34 -13.29
CA SER A 304 -8.75 12.83 -12.44
C SER A 304 -10.10 12.81 -13.17
N GLY A 305 -11.22 12.72 -12.46
CA GLY A 305 -12.54 12.68 -13.13
C GLY A 305 -12.90 13.98 -13.89
N LEU A 306 -12.25 15.09 -13.54
CA LEU A 306 -12.49 16.44 -14.04
C LEU A 306 -11.45 16.80 -15.10
N HIS A 307 -11.67 16.40 -16.34
CA HIS A 307 -10.79 16.75 -17.46
C HIS A 307 -11.55 17.55 -18.51
N ASN A 308 -10.98 18.67 -18.92
CA ASN A 308 -11.45 19.39 -20.09
C ASN A 308 -10.84 18.73 -21.33
N ARG A 309 -11.67 18.50 -22.34
CA ARG A 309 -11.21 18.06 -23.65
C ARG A 309 -10.29 19.14 -24.23
N GLN A 310 -9.18 18.73 -24.83
CA GLN A 310 -8.27 19.61 -25.55
C GLN A 310 -8.27 19.30 -27.05
N PRO A 311 -7.95 20.27 -27.91
CA PRO A 311 -7.72 20.00 -29.32
C PRO A 311 -6.69 18.90 -29.49
N CYS A 312 -6.96 17.96 -30.39
CA CYS A 312 -6.01 16.87 -30.66
C CYS A 312 -4.73 17.44 -31.31
N PRO A 313 -3.55 16.86 -31.03
CA PRO A 313 -2.27 17.42 -31.50
C PRO A 313 -2.04 17.25 -33.01
N PHE A 314 -2.82 16.39 -33.66
CA PHE A 314 -2.77 16.17 -35.10
C PHE A 314 -4.01 16.75 -35.76
N SER A 315 -3.82 17.41 -36.90
CA SER A 315 -4.90 17.94 -37.73
C SER A 315 -4.78 17.40 -39.15
N GLY A 316 -5.71 16.55 -39.56
CA GLY A 316 -5.74 15.99 -40.91
C GLY A 316 -6.47 14.66 -41.03
N LEU A 317 -6.44 14.14 -42.26
CA LEU A 317 -6.86 12.79 -42.61
C LEU A 317 -5.62 11.90 -42.68
N TYR A 318 -5.65 10.76 -41.99
CA TYR A 318 -4.54 9.82 -41.98
C TYR A 318 -4.99 8.39 -42.28
N THR A 319 -4.10 7.60 -42.86
CA THR A 319 -4.27 6.15 -43.02
C THR A 319 -3.47 5.43 -41.94
N ILE A 320 -4.08 4.45 -41.29
CA ILE A 320 -3.42 3.63 -40.26
C ILE A 320 -2.95 2.31 -40.87
N SER A 321 -1.71 1.92 -40.60
CA SER A 321 -1.15 0.60 -40.93
C SER A 321 -0.51 -0.06 -39.70
N GLY A 322 -0.62 -1.37 -39.56
CA GLY A 322 -0.01 -2.13 -38.45
C GLY A 322 -1.00 -3.00 -37.68
N GLU A 323 -0.53 -3.54 -36.55
CA GLU A 323 -1.33 -4.40 -35.68
C GLU A 323 -2.09 -3.54 -34.67
N LEU A 324 -3.38 -3.32 -34.95
CA LEU A 324 -4.30 -2.76 -33.96
C LEU A 324 -5.40 -3.78 -33.67
N LEU A 325 -5.58 -4.12 -32.40
CA LEU A 325 -6.62 -5.07 -32.01
C LEU A 325 -8.02 -4.50 -32.31
N PRO A 326 -8.86 -5.18 -33.12
CA PRO A 326 -10.23 -4.73 -33.44
C PRO A 326 -11.13 -4.57 -32.20
N GLN A 327 -10.76 -5.24 -31.11
CA GLN A 327 -11.52 -5.27 -29.85
C GLN A 327 -11.69 -3.89 -29.21
N ILE A 328 -10.76 -2.96 -29.44
CA ILE A 328 -10.79 -1.61 -28.83
C ILE A 328 -11.83 -0.71 -29.46
N PHE A 329 -12.16 -0.97 -30.72
CA PHE A 329 -13.19 -0.23 -31.45
C PHE A 329 -14.56 -0.87 -31.34
N ARG A 330 -14.74 -1.81 -30.40
CA ARG A 330 -15.94 -2.66 -30.29
C ARG A 330 -16.35 -3.25 -31.64
N ALA A 331 -15.37 -3.65 -32.47
CA ALA A 331 -15.62 -4.44 -33.67
C ALA A 331 -15.83 -5.93 -33.32
N GLU A 332 -16.37 -6.24 -32.14
CA GLU A 332 -16.73 -7.60 -31.74
C GLU A 332 -17.91 -8.08 -32.58
N GLY A 333 -17.69 -9.14 -33.37
CA GLY A 333 -18.74 -9.79 -34.17
C GLY A 333 -18.77 -9.43 -35.65
N THR A 334 -17.82 -8.64 -36.17
CA THR A 334 -17.74 -8.37 -37.62
C THR A 334 -16.51 -8.99 -38.25
N SER A 335 -16.72 -10.09 -38.98
CA SER A 335 -15.75 -10.66 -39.93
C SER A 335 -15.55 -9.70 -41.09
N CYS A 336 -14.57 -8.80 -40.98
CA CYS A 336 -14.01 -8.16 -42.16
C CYS A 336 -12.79 -8.97 -42.61
N ARG A 337 -12.75 -9.30 -43.92
CA ARG A 337 -11.61 -10.00 -44.54
C ARG A 337 -10.36 -9.12 -44.50
N GLU A 338 -9.19 -9.76 -44.67
CA GLU A 338 -7.81 -9.27 -44.51
C GLU A 338 -7.45 -7.96 -45.25
N ASP A 339 -8.33 -7.35 -46.05
CA ASP A 339 -8.08 -6.14 -46.87
C ASP A 339 -8.79 -4.87 -46.36
N SER A 340 -9.08 -4.77 -45.06
CA SER A 340 -9.71 -3.57 -44.48
C SER A 340 -8.76 -2.37 -44.42
N ILE A 341 -9.26 -1.17 -44.74
CA ILE A 341 -8.50 0.08 -44.62
C ILE A 341 -9.02 0.89 -43.43
N MET A 342 -8.09 1.38 -42.62
CA MET A 342 -8.36 2.21 -41.45
C MET A 342 -8.00 3.67 -41.72
N PHE A 343 -8.97 4.55 -41.46
CA PHE A 343 -8.79 6.00 -41.57
C PHE A 343 -8.93 6.65 -40.20
N MET A 344 -8.06 7.63 -39.92
CA MET A 344 -8.10 8.47 -38.74
C MET A 344 -8.38 9.91 -39.15
N TYR A 345 -9.40 10.51 -38.55
CA TYR A 345 -9.73 11.92 -38.69
C TYR A 345 -9.43 12.58 -37.34
N SER A 346 -8.52 13.54 -37.32
CA SER A 346 -8.12 14.25 -36.10
C SER A 346 -8.05 15.75 -36.35
N GLY A 347 -8.46 16.56 -35.38
CA GLY A 347 -8.21 18.01 -35.35
C GLY A 347 -8.96 18.86 -36.38
N CYS A 348 -9.85 18.29 -37.19
CA CYS A 348 -10.62 19.03 -38.18
C CYS A 348 -11.51 20.10 -37.52
N SER A 349 -11.33 21.37 -37.94
CA SER A 349 -12.02 22.53 -37.35
C SER A 349 -11.75 22.73 -35.85
N GLY A 350 -10.58 22.31 -35.35
CA GLY A 350 -10.24 22.42 -33.92
C GLY A 350 -10.98 21.42 -33.03
N SER A 351 -11.42 20.30 -33.61
CA SER A 351 -12.10 19.25 -32.86
C SER A 351 -11.22 18.70 -31.73
N SER A 352 -11.85 18.43 -30.59
CA SER A 352 -11.22 17.77 -29.45
C SER A 352 -11.38 16.25 -29.49
N HIS A 353 -11.68 15.69 -30.66
CA HIS A 353 -11.93 14.27 -30.84
C HIS A 353 -11.20 13.73 -32.07
N VAL A 354 -10.77 12.48 -31.95
CA VAL A 354 -10.26 11.64 -33.03
C VAL A 354 -11.36 10.64 -33.39
N ARG A 355 -11.65 10.54 -34.68
CA ARG A 355 -12.58 9.55 -35.21
C ARG A 355 -11.81 8.54 -36.03
N ILE A 356 -11.95 7.26 -35.69
CA ILE A 356 -11.34 6.16 -36.43
C ILE A 356 -12.44 5.46 -37.19
N GLU A 357 -12.31 5.37 -38.51
CA GLU A 357 -13.22 4.65 -39.40
C GLU A 357 -12.54 3.38 -39.91
N TYR A 358 -13.22 2.26 -39.72
CA TYR A 358 -12.87 0.97 -40.29
C TYR A 358 -13.76 0.69 -41.50
N ARG A 359 -13.19 0.68 -42.71
CA ARG A 359 -13.92 0.46 -43.96
C ARG A 359 -13.65 -0.95 -44.48
N CYS A 360 -14.70 -1.76 -44.56
CA CYS A 360 -14.61 -3.11 -45.07
C CYS A 360 -14.88 -3.14 -46.59
N PRO A 361 -14.08 -3.88 -47.39
CA PRO A 361 -14.36 -4.07 -48.80
C PRO A 361 -15.73 -4.73 -49.00
N LYS A 362 -16.46 -4.32 -50.04
CA LYS A 362 -17.74 -4.95 -50.38
C LYS A 362 -17.49 -6.41 -50.75
N SER A 363 -18.22 -7.33 -50.11
CA SER A 363 -18.35 -8.71 -50.60
C SER A 363 -18.91 -8.65 -52.03
N SER A 364 -18.25 -9.30 -52.98
CA SER A 364 -18.66 -9.36 -54.39
C SER A 364 -19.96 -10.17 -54.63
N VAL A 365 -20.64 -10.61 -53.57
CA VAL A 365 -21.87 -11.40 -53.67
C VAL A 365 -23.07 -10.56 -53.25
N MET A 366 -23.68 -9.95 -54.27
CA MET A 366 -25.07 -9.48 -54.37
C MET A 366 -25.65 -8.50 -53.33
N SER A 367 -26.32 -7.51 -53.91
CA SER A 367 -27.26 -6.52 -53.37
C SER A 367 -26.69 -5.23 -52.79
N GLN A 368 -27.23 -4.14 -53.33
CA GLN A 368 -26.98 -2.76 -52.99
C GLN A 368 -27.39 -2.51 -51.54
N GLU A 369 -26.41 -2.43 -50.65
CA GLU A 369 -26.57 -1.72 -49.38
C GLU A 369 -25.20 -1.14 -48.99
N ASN A 370 -25.23 -0.02 -48.28
CA ASN A 370 -24.10 0.88 -48.01
C ASN A 370 -22.83 0.12 -47.58
N SER A 371 -21.66 0.63 -47.99
CA SER A 371 -20.37 0.20 -47.43
C SER A 371 -20.47 0.20 -45.91
N LYS A 372 -20.45 -0.98 -45.28
CA LYS A 372 -20.51 -1.10 -43.83
C LYS A 372 -19.20 -0.54 -43.28
N TYR A 373 -19.29 0.59 -42.60
CA TYR A 373 -18.17 1.18 -41.87
C TYR A 373 -18.49 1.15 -40.39
N ILE A 374 -17.46 0.88 -39.58
CA ILE A 374 -17.53 0.94 -38.12
C ILE A 374 -16.71 2.16 -37.74
N SER A 375 -17.26 3.04 -36.92
CA SER A 375 -16.54 4.21 -36.42
C SER A 375 -16.48 4.21 -34.92
N SER A 376 -15.32 4.57 -34.37
CA SER A 376 -15.15 4.85 -32.95
C SER A 376 -14.61 6.26 -32.78
N GLU A 377 -15.11 6.96 -31.77
CA GLU A 377 -14.71 8.32 -31.45
C GLU A 377 -14.03 8.38 -30.09
N PHE A 378 -12.90 9.07 -30.03
CA PHE A 378 -12.08 9.26 -28.84
C PHE A 378 -11.88 10.74 -28.59
N ASN A 379 -12.10 11.18 -27.35
CA ASN A 379 -11.80 12.56 -26.96
C ASN A 379 -10.32 12.68 -26.55
N CYS A 380 -9.66 13.73 -27.04
CA CYS A 380 -8.31 14.12 -26.63
C CYS A 380 -8.36 14.92 -25.34
N HIS A 381 -7.46 14.63 -24.40
CA HIS A 381 -7.42 15.30 -23.09
C HIS A 381 -6.14 16.07 -22.85
N VAL A 382 -5.02 15.38 -22.65
CA VAL A 382 -3.77 16.01 -22.24
C VAL A 382 -2.63 15.39 -23.01
N GLN A 383 -1.73 16.23 -23.49
CA GLN A 383 -0.48 15.82 -24.12
C GLN A 383 0.75 16.29 -23.32
N TRP A 384 1.81 15.47 -23.31
CA TRP A 384 3.10 15.87 -22.74
C TRP A 384 4.27 15.10 -23.38
N PRO A 385 5.47 15.69 -23.40
CA PRO A 385 6.67 15.01 -23.87
C PRO A 385 7.14 13.93 -22.89
N ILE A 386 7.59 12.80 -23.45
CA ILE A 386 8.26 11.69 -22.76
C ILE A 386 9.74 11.65 -23.23
N GLN A 387 10.49 10.63 -22.80
CA GLN A 387 11.86 10.35 -23.24
C GLN A 387 11.93 10.09 -24.76
N ASP A 388 13.10 10.33 -25.34
CA ASP A 388 13.43 10.02 -26.74
C ASP A 388 12.50 10.65 -27.80
N ASN A 389 12.07 11.90 -27.56
CA ASN A 389 11.14 12.68 -28.41
C ASN A 389 9.72 12.11 -28.54
N TYR A 390 9.38 11.04 -27.83
CA TYR A 390 8.02 10.54 -27.78
C TYR A 390 7.10 11.55 -27.09
N GLN A 391 5.85 11.59 -27.52
CA GLN A 391 4.76 12.31 -26.87
C GLN A 391 3.76 11.29 -26.31
N ALA A 392 3.14 11.61 -25.18
CA ALA A 392 1.97 10.91 -24.68
C ALA A 392 0.72 11.77 -24.88
N LEU A 393 -0.40 11.12 -25.18
CA LEU A 393 -1.72 11.71 -25.27
C LEU A 393 -2.73 10.80 -24.56
N ILE A 394 -3.50 11.38 -23.64
CA ILE A 394 -4.64 10.68 -23.02
C ILE A 394 -5.87 10.80 -23.91
N LEU A 395 -6.46 9.66 -24.23
CA LEU A 395 -7.69 9.50 -24.98
C LEU A 395 -8.78 8.94 -24.07
N SER A 396 -10.05 9.26 -24.35
CA SER A 396 -11.19 8.58 -23.72
C SER A 396 -12.27 8.25 -24.73
N SER A 397 -12.84 7.04 -24.67
CA SER A 397 -13.95 6.66 -25.56
C SER A 397 -15.18 7.58 -25.39
N SER A 398 -15.78 8.00 -26.50
CA SER A 398 -17.03 8.77 -26.53
C SER A 398 -18.29 7.88 -26.36
N ASP A 399 -18.18 6.57 -26.64
CA ASP A 399 -19.33 5.67 -26.76
C ASP A 399 -19.70 4.98 -25.43
N GLY A 400 -20.56 5.64 -24.65
CA GLY A 400 -21.53 5.02 -23.73
C GLY A 400 -21.05 4.06 -22.64
N GLY A 401 -21.15 4.50 -21.38
CA GLY A 401 -21.26 3.66 -20.17
C GLY A 401 -20.12 3.84 -19.16
N LYS A 402 -18.89 3.49 -19.55
CA LYS A 402 -17.69 3.54 -18.71
C LYS A 402 -16.65 4.42 -19.39
N LYS A 403 -16.04 5.37 -18.67
CA LYS A 403 -15.02 6.29 -19.22
C LYS A 403 -13.69 5.56 -19.40
N ASP A 404 -13.58 4.71 -20.39
CA ASP A 404 -12.35 3.97 -20.64
C ASP A 404 -11.30 4.94 -21.20
N PHE A 405 -10.26 5.18 -20.41
CA PHE A 405 -9.13 5.98 -20.84
C PHE A 405 -8.12 5.07 -21.53
N LEU A 406 -7.40 5.63 -22.49
CA LEU A 406 -6.30 4.99 -23.20
C LEU A 406 -5.14 5.96 -23.25
N CYS A 407 -3.92 5.44 -23.18
CA CYS A 407 -2.74 6.23 -23.49
C CYS A 407 -2.26 5.94 -24.90
N LEU A 408 -2.14 6.99 -25.71
CA LEU A 408 -1.46 6.97 -26.99
C LEU A 408 -0.05 7.53 -26.80
N THR A 409 0.97 6.72 -27.03
CA THR A 409 2.36 7.17 -27.12
C THR A 409 2.79 7.21 -28.58
N TYR A 410 3.37 8.31 -29.03
CA TYR A 410 3.70 8.48 -30.44
C TYR A 410 5.00 9.26 -30.67
N LEU A 411 5.61 9.01 -31.83
CA LEU A 411 6.78 9.70 -32.34
C LEU A 411 6.51 10.12 -33.78
N GLU A 412 6.75 11.39 -34.09
CA GLU A 412 6.71 11.90 -35.45
C GLU A 412 8.11 11.77 -36.07
N ASN A 413 8.22 10.93 -37.11
CA ASN A 413 9.47 10.69 -37.79
C ASN A 413 9.76 11.81 -38.81
N SER A 414 11.02 11.94 -39.24
CA SER A 414 11.44 12.99 -40.19
C SER A 414 10.82 12.87 -41.59
N ASP A 415 10.27 11.71 -41.93
CA ASP A 415 9.52 11.43 -43.17
C ASP A 415 8.02 11.78 -43.07
N GLY A 416 7.56 12.31 -41.92
CA GLY A 416 6.17 12.66 -41.67
C GLY A 416 5.28 11.48 -41.30
N VAL A 417 5.84 10.28 -41.10
CA VAL A 417 5.12 9.13 -40.56
C VAL A 417 5.07 9.21 -39.04
N ILE A 418 3.88 9.06 -38.45
CA ILE A 418 3.73 9.01 -37.00
C ILE A 418 3.72 7.54 -36.58
N THR A 419 4.72 7.12 -35.80
CA THR A 419 4.75 5.80 -35.18
C THR A 419 4.08 5.88 -33.82
N ALA A 420 3.03 5.10 -33.59
CA ALA A 420 2.22 5.17 -32.38
C ALA A 420 2.00 3.81 -31.73
N SER A 421 1.76 3.83 -30.42
CA SER A 421 1.34 2.68 -29.62
C SER A 421 0.25 3.08 -28.63
N LEU A 422 -0.64 2.14 -28.37
CA LEU A 422 -1.70 2.31 -27.38
C LEU A 422 -1.45 1.41 -26.17
N ASP A 423 -1.78 1.91 -24.99
CA ASP A 423 -1.59 1.23 -23.70
C ASP A 423 -2.78 1.55 -22.77
N GLN A 424 -3.26 0.56 -22.02
CA GLN A 424 -4.38 0.68 -21.07
C GLN A 424 -3.92 0.93 -19.64
N ASN A 425 -2.65 0.68 -19.33
CA ASN A 425 -2.08 0.70 -17.98
C ASN A 425 -1.26 1.97 -17.74
N ALA A 426 -0.39 2.35 -18.68
CA ALA A 426 0.48 3.50 -18.51
C ALA A 426 0.97 4.13 -19.82
N CYS A 427 1.31 5.41 -19.76
CA CYS A 427 1.99 6.09 -20.86
C CYS A 427 3.50 5.83 -20.82
N LEU A 428 3.96 4.74 -21.47
CA LEU A 428 5.35 4.32 -21.53
C LEU A 428 5.85 4.16 -22.97
N VAL A 429 7.15 4.40 -23.19
CA VAL A 429 7.82 4.19 -24.49
C VAL A 429 8.15 2.70 -24.71
N ASN A 430 8.66 2.05 -23.66
CA ASN A 430 9.13 0.65 -23.68
C ASN A 430 8.27 -0.29 -22.81
N GLY A 431 6.98 -0.01 -22.67
CA GLY A 431 6.04 -0.87 -21.94
C GLY A 431 5.58 -2.09 -22.73
N PHE A 432 4.97 -3.07 -22.05
CA PHE A 432 4.17 -4.10 -22.73
C PHE A 432 3.04 -3.38 -23.47
N LYS A 433 3.09 -3.38 -24.80
CA LYS A 433 2.10 -2.73 -25.65
C LYS A 433 0.90 -3.66 -25.77
N ASP A 434 0.07 -3.70 -24.74
CA ASP A 434 -1.08 -4.62 -24.62
C ASP A 434 -2.05 -4.53 -25.81
N ILE A 435 -2.06 -3.39 -26.51
CA ILE A 435 -2.98 -3.12 -27.63
C ILE A 435 -2.33 -3.31 -29.00
N GLY A 436 -1.09 -2.82 -29.17
CA GLY A 436 -0.38 -2.89 -30.44
C GLY A 436 0.37 -1.62 -30.82
N THR A 437 1.10 -1.73 -31.93
CA THR A 437 1.90 -0.67 -32.57
C THR A 437 1.44 -0.46 -33.99
N PHE A 438 1.31 0.80 -34.39
CA PHE A 438 0.79 1.19 -35.68
C PHE A 438 1.46 2.46 -36.19
N ASN A 439 1.51 2.58 -37.51
CA ASN A 439 1.99 3.75 -38.21
C ASN A 439 0.80 4.52 -38.77
N VAL A 440 0.89 5.83 -38.72
CA VAL A 440 -0.12 6.76 -39.18
C VAL A 440 0.51 7.67 -40.22
N THR A 441 -0.01 7.60 -41.45
CA THR A 441 0.54 8.33 -42.60
C THR A 441 -0.47 9.37 -43.08
N SER A 442 -0.03 10.62 -43.22
CA SER A 442 -0.89 11.69 -43.71
C SER A 442 -1.44 11.36 -45.11
N SER A 443 -2.75 11.46 -45.26
CA SER A 443 -3.50 11.21 -46.50
C SER A 443 -4.12 12.48 -47.08
N GLY A 444 -4.04 13.59 -46.36
CA GLY A 444 -4.51 14.90 -46.81
C GLY A 444 -4.90 15.81 -45.64
N PRO A 445 -5.17 17.09 -45.92
CA PRO A 445 -5.79 17.97 -44.95
C PRO A 445 -7.22 17.50 -44.63
N CYS A 446 -7.76 18.02 -43.52
CA CYS A 446 -9.20 18.14 -43.38
C CYS A 446 -9.75 19.07 -44.48
#